data_AF-A0A9Q0U6A1-F1
#
_entry.id   AF-A0A9Q0U6A1-F1
#
_cell.length_a   1.000
_cell.length_b   1.000
_cell.length_c   1.000
_cell.angle_alpha   90.00
_cell.angle_beta   90.00
_cell.angle_gamma   90.00
#
_symmetry.space_group_name_H-M   'P 1'
#
loop_
_entity.id
_entity.type
_entity.pdbx_description
1 polymer ?
#
loop_
_entity_poly.entity_id
_entity_poly.type
_entity_poly.pdbx_seq_one_letter_code
_entity_poly.pdbx_strand_id
1 'polypeptide(L)'
;MDKAVGEPLKPCHGQRHHHNDHRNLPTPTSLKASDALPLPLYLTNGLFFGLFFSVAYFLLHRWREKIRSSTPLHILTFPEIAGIICLASSVVYLLGFFGIGIAQSFISRGSQDSWDVEEDHMTRKKSGLCAEEICSGPAKSPAASLAPVPSEKAVNTMFQSPMLGGDDEEVIKGVLSGDIPSYSLESKLGDCKRAAVIRREALQRITGRSLEGLPLEGFDYESILGQCCEMPVGYVQIPVGVAGPLLLDGKEYSVPMATTEGCLVASTNRGCKAIYASGGAGSVLLRDGMTRAPVVRFGTAKRAAELKFFIEDPANFDTLSVVFNRSSRFGKLQNIKCTIAGKNLYMRFSCSTGDAMGMNMVSKGVQNVLDYFQTDFPDMEIIGISGNFCSDKKPAAVNWIEGRGKSVVCEAIIKEEVVQKVLKTNVATLVELNMLKNLTGSAMAGALGGFNAHASNIVHCSLHRHRAGSCSECRELPLHYHDGSC
;
A
#
# COMPACT_ATOMS: atom_id res chain seq x y z
N MET A 1 -31.89 20.11 69.54
CA MET A 1 -33.18 20.74 69.90
C MET A 1 -33.96 20.84 68.60
N ASP A 2 -35.07 20.18 68.30
CA ASP A 2 -35.95 19.19 68.93
C ASP A 2 -36.79 18.61 67.76
N LYS A 3 -36.90 17.28 67.63
CA LYS A 3 -38.13 16.46 67.77
C LYS A 3 -39.41 16.94 67.05
N ALA A 4 -39.99 16.04 66.24
CA ALA A 4 -41.41 15.64 66.09
C ALA A 4 -41.69 15.29 64.60
N VAL A 5 -41.94 14.06 64.15
CA VAL A 5 -43.03 13.08 64.42
C VAL A 5 -44.42 13.60 64.03
N GLY A 6 -45.09 12.92 63.09
CA GLY A 6 -46.53 13.06 62.83
C GLY A 6 -46.97 12.52 61.47
N GLU A 7 -47.54 11.32 61.47
CA GLU A 7 -48.12 10.55 60.35
C GLU A 7 -49.65 10.91 60.17
N PRO A 8 -50.50 10.14 59.43
CA PRO A 8 -50.93 10.25 58.02
C PRO A 8 -52.45 10.55 57.83
N LEU A 9 -52.96 10.55 56.56
CA LEU A 9 -54.25 9.93 56.10
C LEU A 9 -54.80 10.50 54.75
N LYS A 10 -54.65 9.72 53.67
CA LYS A 10 -55.66 9.12 52.73
C LYS A 10 -56.86 9.93 52.10
N PRO A 11 -57.50 9.43 51.00
CA PRO A 11 -57.64 10.13 49.71
C PRO A 11 -59.11 10.26 49.22
N CYS A 12 -59.38 10.82 48.01
CA CYS A 12 -60.54 10.40 47.20
C CYS A 12 -60.53 10.88 45.73
N HIS A 13 -60.91 9.92 44.86
CA HIS A 13 -61.56 9.94 43.53
C HIS A 13 -61.23 11.02 42.47
N GLY A 14 -61.01 10.71 41.18
CA GLY A 14 -61.33 9.51 40.39
C GLY A 14 -62.41 9.83 39.35
N GLN A 15 -62.04 9.86 38.06
CA GLN A 15 -62.97 9.56 36.97
C GLN A 15 -62.22 8.94 35.78
N ARG A 16 -62.64 7.70 35.48
CA ARG A 16 -62.26 6.84 34.36
C ARG A 16 -63.33 6.95 33.27
N HIS A 17 -62.95 6.73 32.01
CA HIS A 17 -63.64 5.96 30.95
C HIS A 17 -62.70 5.97 29.72
N HIS A 18 -62.48 4.96 28.87
CA HIS A 18 -62.76 3.52 28.74
C HIS A 18 -61.74 3.02 27.69
N HIS A 19 -60.85 2.07 27.98
CA HIS A 19 -60.89 0.62 27.67
C HIS A 19 -61.04 0.20 26.18
N ASN A 20 -59.95 -0.35 25.61
CA ASN A 20 -59.82 -1.76 25.15
C ASN A 20 -58.40 -1.96 24.56
N ASP A 21 -57.49 -2.63 25.26
CA ASP A 21 -57.20 -4.08 25.23
C ASP A 21 -56.61 -4.59 23.91
N HIS A 22 -55.29 -4.87 23.89
CA HIS A 22 -54.75 -6.18 23.52
C HIS A 22 -53.23 -6.30 23.80
N ARG A 23 -52.93 -7.19 24.77
CA ARG A 23 -51.85 -8.20 24.81
C ARG A 23 -50.38 -7.76 24.95
N ASN A 24 -49.87 -8.08 26.14
CA ASN A 24 -48.48 -8.28 26.54
C ASN A 24 -47.65 -9.10 25.55
N LEU A 25 -46.44 -8.62 25.24
CA LEU A 25 -45.25 -9.44 25.00
C LEU A 25 -44.06 -8.84 25.79
N PRO A 26 -43.24 -9.68 26.45
CA PRO A 26 -42.17 -9.23 27.33
C PRO A 26 -41.00 -8.61 26.54
N THR A 27 -40.45 -7.52 27.06
CA THR A 27 -39.21 -6.90 26.58
C THR A 27 -38.07 -7.93 26.74
N PRO A 28 -37.26 -8.22 25.70
CA PRO A 28 -36.16 -9.15 25.86
C PRO A 28 -35.07 -8.49 26.71
N THR A 29 -34.93 -8.99 27.94
CA THR A 29 -33.75 -8.77 28.78
C THR A 29 -32.52 -9.26 28.01
N SER A 30 -31.64 -8.34 27.65
CA SER A 30 -30.30 -8.64 27.13
C SER A 30 -29.54 -9.41 28.21
N LEU A 31 -29.46 -10.72 28.07
CA LEU A 31 -28.55 -11.58 28.82
C LEU A 31 -27.11 -11.13 28.52
N LYS A 32 -26.47 -10.44 29.46
CA LYS A 32 -25.04 -10.19 29.43
C LYS A 32 -24.32 -11.38 30.05
N ALA A 33 -23.27 -11.86 29.40
CA ALA A 33 -22.40 -12.92 29.93
C ALA A 33 -21.70 -12.56 31.26
N SER A 34 -21.89 -11.33 31.77
CA SER A 34 -21.47 -10.89 33.10
C SER A 34 -22.23 -11.53 34.26
N ASP A 35 -23.41 -12.13 34.01
CA ASP A 35 -24.26 -12.68 35.07
C ASP A 35 -23.91 -14.13 35.45
N ALA A 36 -22.85 -14.71 34.86
CA ALA A 36 -22.48 -16.11 35.04
C ALA A 36 -21.54 -16.37 36.23
N LEU A 37 -20.91 -15.35 36.84
CA LEU A 37 -19.96 -15.52 37.95
C LEU A 37 -20.03 -14.35 38.95
N PRO A 38 -20.18 -14.59 40.28
CA PRO A 38 -20.35 -13.54 41.28
C PRO A 38 -19.00 -12.96 41.75
N LEU A 39 -18.10 -12.63 40.81
CA LEU A 39 -16.77 -12.10 41.11
C LEU A 39 -16.55 -10.74 40.44
N PRO A 40 -15.80 -9.82 41.07
CA PRO A 40 -15.51 -8.51 40.46
C PRO A 40 -14.80 -8.67 39.11
N LEU A 41 -15.25 -7.93 38.08
CA LEU A 41 -14.79 -8.04 36.69
C LEU A 41 -13.27 -7.95 36.51
N TYR A 42 -12.58 -7.16 37.35
CA TYR A 42 -11.12 -7.06 37.30
C TYR A 42 -10.43 -8.36 37.72
N LEU A 43 -11.00 -9.09 38.69
CA LEU A 43 -10.48 -10.37 39.17
C LEU A 43 -10.70 -11.48 38.15
N THR A 44 -11.87 -11.53 37.51
CA THR A 44 -12.12 -12.52 36.44
C THR A 44 -11.22 -12.26 35.24
N ASN A 45 -11.08 -11.01 34.81
CA ASN A 45 -10.18 -10.66 33.71
C ASN A 45 -8.73 -10.98 34.02
N GLY A 46 -8.23 -10.60 35.22
CA GLY A 46 -6.88 -10.94 35.66
C GLY A 46 -6.64 -12.45 35.66
N LEU A 47 -7.62 -13.25 36.11
CA LEU A 47 -7.53 -14.70 36.12
C LEU A 47 -7.48 -15.31 34.71
N PHE A 48 -8.36 -14.87 33.80
CA PHE A 48 -8.36 -15.38 32.43
C PHE A 48 -7.16 -14.92 31.60
N PHE A 49 -6.64 -13.71 31.82
CA PHE A 49 -5.37 -13.27 31.23
C PHE A 49 -4.19 -14.10 31.75
N GLY A 50 -4.10 -14.29 33.07
CA GLY A 50 -3.06 -15.12 33.69
C GLY A 50 -3.11 -16.56 33.19
N LEU A 51 -4.31 -17.13 33.09
CA LEU A 51 -4.54 -18.48 32.56
C LEU A 51 -4.14 -18.58 31.09
N PHE A 52 -4.53 -17.62 30.25
CA PHE A 52 -4.19 -17.59 28.82
C PHE A 52 -2.67 -17.62 28.61
N PHE A 53 -1.93 -16.72 29.25
CA PHE A 53 -0.48 -16.65 29.07
C PHE A 53 0.25 -17.84 29.68
N SER A 54 -0.19 -18.34 30.83
CA SER A 54 0.43 -19.49 31.48
C SER A 54 0.24 -20.78 30.68
N VAL A 55 -0.96 -21.00 30.14
CA VAL A 55 -1.28 -22.18 29.32
C VAL A 55 -0.63 -22.08 27.93
N ALA A 56 -0.61 -20.90 27.31
CA ALA A 56 0.11 -20.66 26.06
C ALA A 56 1.61 -20.94 26.22
N TYR A 57 2.22 -20.45 27.31
CA TYR A 57 3.62 -20.73 27.63
C TYR A 57 3.90 -22.23 27.82
N PHE A 58 3.03 -22.92 28.57
CA PHE A 58 3.12 -24.37 28.76
C PHE A 58 3.07 -25.15 27.43
N LEU A 59 2.11 -24.83 26.54
CA LEU A 59 1.98 -25.49 25.25
C LEU A 59 3.19 -25.22 24.33
N LEU A 60 3.68 -23.98 24.30
CA LEU A 60 4.87 -23.62 23.53
C LEU A 60 6.12 -24.36 24.02
N HIS A 61 6.29 -24.50 25.34
CA HIS A 61 7.40 -25.25 25.92
C HIS A 61 7.30 -26.74 25.56
N ARG A 62 6.10 -27.31 25.61
CA ARG A 62 5.85 -28.72 25.29
C ARG A 62 6.07 -29.03 23.81
N TRP A 63 5.61 -28.16 22.92
CA TRP A 63 5.85 -28.29 21.49
C TRP A 63 7.32 -28.11 21.13
N ARG A 64 8.03 -27.19 21.79
CA ARG A 64 9.48 -27.03 21.65
C ARG A 64 10.23 -28.32 22.02
N GLU A 65 9.85 -28.96 23.13
CA GLU A 65 10.44 -30.24 23.52
C GLU A 65 10.12 -31.34 22.51
N LYS A 66 8.90 -31.42 21.99
CA LYS A 66 8.53 -32.41 20.96
C LYS A 66 9.32 -32.26 19.66
N ILE A 67 9.56 -31.02 19.25
CA ILE A 67 10.41 -30.70 18.10
C ILE A 67 11.85 -31.17 18.35
N ARG A 68 12.34 -31.01 19.59
CA ARG A 68 13.69 -31.43 19.98
C ARG A 68 13.86 -32.95 20.08
N SER A 69 12.81 -33.67 20.47
CA SER A 69 12.79 -35.13 20.57
C SER A 69 12.28 -35.85 19.31
N SER A 70 12.04 -35.11 18.22
CA SER A 70 11.48 -35.64 16.95
C SER A 70 10.18 -36.43 17.11
N THR A 71 9.40 -36.12 18.15
CA THR A 71 8.08 -36.74 18.37
C THR A 71 7.03 -36.00 17.55
N PRO A 72 6.15 -36.70 16.81
CA PRO A 72 5.14 -36.05 15.99
C PRO A 72 4.19 -35.15 16.79
N LEU A 73 3.99 -33.91 16.32
CA LEU A 73 3.17 -32.89 17.00
C LEU A 73 1.69 -33.27 17.11
N HIS A 74 1.20 -34.17 16.25
CA HIS A 74 -0.20 -34.64 16.27
C HIS A 74 -0.49 -35.64 17.39
N ILE A 75 0.55 -36.20 18.05
CA ILE A 75 0.37 -37.10 19.20
C ILE A 75 0.21 -36.23 20.44
N LEU A 76 -1.03 -35.94 20.84
CA LEU A 76 -1.31 -35.09 22.00
C LEU A 76 -1.42 -35.92 23.29
N THR A 77 -0.71 -35.49 24.32
CA THR A 77 -0.84 -36.03 25.68
C THR A 77 -2.04 -35.40 26.39
N PHE A 78 -2.60 -36.09 27.37
CA PHE A 78 -3.71 -35.57 28.19
C PHE A 78 -3.52 -34.12 28.70
N PRO A 79 -2.36 -33.72 29.27
CA PRO A 79 -2.15 -32.33 29.71
C PRO A 79 -2.09 -31.32 28.55
N GLU A 80 -1.66 -31.72 27.35
CA GLU A 80 -1.69 -30.84 26.18
C GLU A 80 -3.11 -30.66 25.65
N ILE A 81 -3.94 -31.70 25.68
CA ILE A 81 -5.36 -31.59 25.33
C ILE A 81 -6.08 -30.66 26.31
N ALA A 82 -5.85 -30.84 27.62
CA ALA A 82 -6.39 -29.95 28.64
C ALA A 82 -5.91 -28.50 28.47
N GLY A 83 -4.63 -28.31 28.14
CA GLY A 83 -4.07 -27.00 27.81
C GLY A 83 -4.72 -26.35 26.59
N ILE A 84 -4.93 -27.10 25.50
CA ILE A 84 -5.57 -26.59 24.28
C ILE A 84 -7.01 -26.18 24.56
N ILE A 85 -7.77 -26.98 25.33
CA ILE A 85 -9.14 -26.66 25.73
C ILE A 85 -9.16 -25.39 26.60
N CYS A 86 -8.29 -25.30 27.62
CA CYS A 86 -8.20 -24.11 28.47
C CYS A 86 -7.82 -22.86 27.68
N LEU A 87 -6.89 -22.99 26.72
CA LEU A 87 -6.50 -21.90 25.83
C LEU A 87 -7.68 -21.45 24.97
N ALA A 88 -8.41 -22.38 24.35
CA ALA A 88 -9.59 -22.07 23.54
C ALA A 88 -10.68 -21.39 24.39
N SER A 89 -10.98 -21.89 25.59
CA SER A 89 -11.95 -21.27 26.49
C SER A 89 -11.54 -19.86 26.92
N SER A 90 -10.25 -19.64 27.21
CA SER A 90 -9.74 -18.30 27.56
C SER A 90 -9.78 -17.32 26.37
N VAL A 91 -9.52 -17.79 25.15
CA VAL A 91 -9.65 -16.98 23.92
C VAL A 91 -11.10 -16.59 23.68
N VAL A 92 -12.04 -17.53 23.81
CA VAL A 92 -13.48 -17.23 23.65
C VAL A 92 -13.94 -16.20 24.68
N TYR A 93 -13.48 -16.31 25.93
CA TYR A 93 -13.78 -15.33 26.98
C TYR A 93 -13.19 -13.95 26.65
N LEU A 94 -11.93 -13.87 26.26
CA LEU A 94 -11.27 -12.60 25.92
C LEU A 94 -11.89 -11.95 24.68
N LEU A 95 -12.24 -12.73 23.65
CA LEU A 95 -12.96 -12.22 22.47
C LEU A 95 -14.39 -11.77 22.80
N GLY A 96 -15.09 -12.48 23.69
CA GLY A 96 -16.43 -12.07 24.16
C GLY A 96 -16.40 -10.78 24.98
N PHE A 97 -15.34 -10.54 25.75
CA PHE A 97 -15.21 -9.35 26.60
C PHE A 97 -14.67 -8.12 25.84
N PHE A 98 -13.66 -8.30 24.98
CA PHE A 98 -13.07 -7.20 24.19
C PHE A 98 -13.74 -6.98 22.83
N GLY A 99 -14.43 -7.98 22.26
CA GLY A 99 -15.01 -7.93 20.92
C GLY A 99 -16.32 -7.14 20.81
N ILE A 100 -17.07 -6.97 21.90
CA ILE A 100 -18.36 -6.24 21.88
C ILE A 100 -18.15 -4.74 21.59
N GLY A 101 -17.07 -4.14 22.09
CA GLY A 101 -16.74 -2.74 21.78
C GLY A 101 -16.37 -2.50 20.32
N ILE A 102 -15.78 -3.51 19.66
CA ILE A 102 -15.41 -3.43 18.24
C ILE A 102 -16.65 -3.60 17.37
N ALA A 103 -17.53 -4.57 17.67
CA ALA A 103 -18.76 -4.81 16.89
C ALA A 103 -19.74 -3.62 16.92
N GLN A 104 -19.92 -2.96 18.08
CA GLN A 104 -20.78 -1.76 18.17
C GLN A 104 -20.24 -0.57 17.37
N SER A 105 -18.91 -0.41 17.28
CA SER A 105 -18.29 0.66 16.48
C SER A 105 -18.49 0.49 14.96
N PHE A 106 -18.67 -0.76 14.50
CA PHE A 106 -18.99 -1.07 13.11
C PHE A 106 -20.49 -0.94 12.80
N ILE A 107 -21.37 -1.26 13.75
CA ILE A 107 -22.83 -1.16 13.55
C ILE A 107 -23.30 0.31 13.59
N SER A 108 -22.73 1.16 14.46
CA SER A 108 -23.09 2.59 14.51
C SER A 108 -22.62 3.41 13.29
N ARG A 109 -21.71 2.88 12.46
CA ARG A 109 -21.33 3.49 11.18
C ARG A 109 -22.16 3.03 9.99
N GLY A 110 -23.09 2.08 10.18
CA GLY A 110 -23.85 1.44 9.11
C GLY A 110 -25.29 1.93 8.92
N SER A 111 -25.78 2.89 9.71
CA SER A 111 -27.18 3.33 9.63
C SER A 111 -27.39 4.80 10.00
N GLN A 112 -27.08 5.71 9.07
CA GLN A 112 -27.84 6.95 8.81
C GLN A 112 -27.18 7.74 7.66
N ASP A 113 -27.67 7.52 6.45
CA ASP A 113 -27.67 8.52 5.38
C ASP A 113 -29.04 8.44 4.71
N SER A 114 -29.99 9.15 5.29
CA SER A 114 -31.29 9.47 4.69
C SER A 114 -31.55 10.92 5.07
N TRP A 115 -31.40 11.77 4.07
CA TRP A 115 -31.87 13.14 4.10
C TRP A 115 -33.39 13.08 3.95
N ASP A 116 -34.12 13.60 4.94
CA ASP A 116 -35.46 14.12 4.71
C ASP A 116 -35.66 15.38 5.56
N VAL A 117 -36.22 16.37 4.89
CA VAL A 117 -36.46 17.75 5.31
C VAL A 117 -37.73 17.81 6.15
N GLU A 118 -37.72 18.53 7.27
CA GLU A 118 -38.93 19.17 7.82
C GLU A 118 -38.55 20.45 8.58
N GLU A 119 -39.13 21.57 8.12
CA GLU A 119 -39.15 22.87 8.80
C GLU A 119 -39.98 22.77 10.09
N ASP A 120 -39.56 23.43 11.19
CA ASP A 120 -40.43 24.45 11.81
C ASP A 120 -39.77 25.29 12.91
N HIS A 121 -40.34 26.49 13.05
CA HIS A 121 -40.00 27.63 13.91
C HIS A 121 -39.96 27.37 15.44
N MET A 122 -39.04 28.03 16.17
CA MET A 122 -39.39 28.96 17.29
C MET A 122 -38.22 29.68 17.99
N THR A 123 -38.23 31.02 17.87
CA THR A 123 -37.96 32.06 18.90
C THR A 123 -36.68 32.08 19.78
N ARG A 124 -35.82 33.07 19.43
CA ARG A 124 -35.48 34.28 20.23
C ARG A 124 -34.81 34.12 21.61
N LYS A 125 -33.52 34.51 21.69
CA LYS A 125 -33.06 35.55 22.65
C LYS A 125 -31.81 36.28 22.18
N LYS A 126 -31.91 37.62 22.19
CA LYS A 126 -30.92 38.64 21.83
C LYS A 126 -29.86 38.84 22.93
N SER A 127 -28.62 39.07 22.51
CA SER A 127 -27.68 40.10 22.99
C SER A 127 -26.51 40.12 22.00
N GLY A 128 -26.21 41.13 21.17
CA GLY A 128 -26.38 42.56 21.32
C GLY A 128 -25.07 43.18 21.78
N LEU A 129 -24.16 43.52 20.86
CA LEU A 129 -23.22 44.65 20.98
C LEU A 129 -22.51 44.93 19.64
N CYS A 130 -22.54 46.22 19.28
CA CYS A 130 -22.17 46.82 18.01
C CYS A 130 -20.69 47.20 17.92
N ALA A 131 -20.15 47.32 16.71
CA ALA A 131 -19.22 48.39 16.30
C ALA A 131 -19.11 48.44 14.75
N GLU A 132 -19.82 49.38 14.13
CA GLU A 132 -19.36 50.11 12.93
C GLU A 132 -18.26 51.10 13.42
N GLU A 133 -17.27 51.59 12.66
CA GLU A 133 -17.29 52.39 11.41
C GLU A 133 -15.80 52.84 11.23
N ILE A 134 -15.08 52.82 10.09
CA ILE A 134 -14.90 53.90 9.08
C ILE A 134 -13.55 53.63 8.38
N CYS A 135 -13.52 53.68 7.04
CA CYS A 135 -12.59 54.50 6.24
C CYS A 135 -12.93 54.34 4.74
N SER A 136 -13.22 55.48 4.11
CA SER A 136 -13.81 55.64 2.78
C SER A 136 -12.84 56.31 1.78
N GLY A 137 -12.93 55.87 0.53
CA GLY A 137 -12.66 56.65 -0.70
C GLY A 137 -11.24 56.58 -1.33
N PRO A 138 -11.09 57.04 -2.60
CA PRO A 138 -11.68 56.42 -3.80
C PRO A 138 -10.68 56.26 -4.97
N ALA A 139 -10.92 55.33 -5.90
CA ALA A 139 -10.35 55.38 -7.25
C ALA A 139 -11.33 54.82 -8.30
N LYS A 140 -11.47 55.54 -9.42
CA LYS A 140 -12.46 55.37 -10.50
C LYS A 140 -11.91 54.53 -11.67
N SER A 141 -12.79 53.65 -12.19
CA SER A 141 -12.98 53.18 -13.58
C SER A 141 -12.04 52.10 -14.19
N PRO A 142 -12.48 51.32 -15.20
CA PRO A 142 -13.83 51.16 -15.77
C PRO A 142 -14.38 49.71 -15.74
N ALA A 143 -15.70 49.64 -15.92
CA ALA A 143 -16.52 48.43 -15.97
C ALA A 143 -16.11 47.47 -17.11
N ALA A 144 -15.80 46.23 -16.75
CA ALA A 144 -15.80 45.10 -17.68
C ALA A 144 -17.19 44.46 -17.63
N SER A 145 -17.83 44.35 -18.80
CA SER A 145 -19.11 43.71 -19.00
C SER A 145 -19.09 42.27 -18.48
N LEU A 146 -19.97 41.97 -17.52
CA LEU A 146 -20.26 40.60 -17.11
C LEU A 146 -20.83 39.84 -18.30
N ALA A 147 -20.05 38.90 -18.83
CA ALA A 147 -20.54 37.92 -19.80
C ALA A 147 -21.65 37.07 -19.14
N PRO A 148 -22.68 36.65 -19.89
CA PRO A 148 -23.75 35.85 -19.32
C PRO A 148 -23.21 34.49 -18.85
N VAL A 149 -23.67 34.07 -17.67
CA VAL A 149 -23.55 32.70 -17.17
C VAL A 149 -24.09 31.75 -18.26
N PRO A 150 -23.33 30.74 -18.72
CA PRO A 150 -23.85 29.79 -19.69
C PRO A 150 -24.97 28.99 -19.03
N SER A 151 -26.13 28.94 -19.69
CA SER A 151 -27.25 28.10 -19.28
C SER A 151 -26.83 26.64 -19.17
N GLU A 152 -27.46 25.89 -18.26
CA GLU A 152 -27.27 24.45 -18.00
C GLU A 152 -27.41 23.53 -19.24
N LYS A 153 -27.69 24.08 -20.42
CA LYS A 153 -27.71 23.35 -21.69
C LYS A 153 -26.37 23.34 -22.43
N ALA A 154 -25.34 24.06 -21.96
CA ALA A 154 -24.03 24.14 -22.61
C ALA A 154 -22.94 23.21 -22.00
N VAL A 155 -23.26 22.46 -20.94
CA VAL A 155 -22.31 21.51 -20.29
C VAL A 155 -22.52 20.06 -20.75
N ASN A 156 -23.60 19.76 -21.47
CA ASN A 156 -23.91 18.42 -21.97
C ASN A 156 -23.36 18.12 -23.40
N THR A 157 -22.37 18.85 -23.88
CA THR A 157 -21.86 18.69 -25.27
C THR A 157 -20.36 18.37 -25.36
N MET A 158 -19.79 17.64 -24.39
CA MET A 158 -18.40 17.16 -24.47
C MET A 158 -18.18 15.70 -24.04
N PHE A 159 -19.19 14.83 -24.14
CA PHE A 159 -19.01 13.37 -24.13
C PHE A 159 -20.00 12.72 -25.11
N GLN A 160 -19.79 12.92 -26.41
CA GLN A 160 -20.39 12.01 -27.39
C GLN A 160 -19.58 10.72 -27.35
N SER A 161 -20.24 9.60 -27.04
CA SER A 161 -19.70 8.28 -27.38
C SER A 161 -19.26 8.30 -28.84
N PRO A 162 -18.06 7.77 -29.18
CA PRO A 162 -17.64 7.67 -30.57
C PRO A 162 -18.77 7.02 -31.36
N MET A 163 -19.20 7.65 -32.46
CA MET A 163 -20.20 7.06 -33.34
C MET A 163 -19.60 5.77 -33.92
N LEU A 164 -19.97 4.64 -33.33
CA LEU A 164 -19.58 3.32 -33.78
C LEU A 164 -20.10 3.11 -35.20
N GLY A 165 -19.21 2.76 -36.13
CA GLY A 165 -19.61 2.40 -37.48
C GLY A 165 -20.35 1.06 -37.50
N GLY A 166 -21.11 0.77 -38.56
CA GLY A 166 -21.77 -0.53 -38.72
C GLY A 166 -20.79 -1.72 -38.67
N ASP A 167 -19.57 -1.53 -39.16
CA ASP A 167 -18.46 -2.48 -39.08
C ASP A 167 -18.00 -2.73 -37.62
N ASP A 168 -18.03 -1.70 -36.77
CA ASP A 168 -17.64 -1.85 -35.35
C ASP A 168 -18.60 -2.76 -34.59
N GLU A 169 -19.90 -2.70 -34.90
CA GLU A 169 -20.92 -3.53 -34.24
C GLU A 169 -20.73 -5.02 -34.57
N GLU A 170 -20.31 -5.36 -35.80
CA GLU A 170 -19.98 -6.73 -36.17
C GLU A 170 -18.73 -7.23 -35.44
N VAL A 171 -17.70 -6.39 -35.36
CA VAL A 171 -16.48 -6.72 -34.61
C VAL A 171 -16.78 -6.89 -33.12
N ILE A 172 -17.60 -6.01 -32.52
CA ILE A 172 -18.03 -6.13 -31.13
C ILE A 172 -18.76 -7.46 -30.91
N LYS A 173 -19.72 -7.81 -31.76
CA LYS A 173 -20.41 -9.11 -31.67
C LYS A 173 -19.45 -10.29 -31.77
N GLY A 174 -18.48 -10.24 -32.67
CA GLY A 174 -17.43 -11.26 -32.79
C GLY A 174 -16.54 -11.37 -31.55
N VAL A 175 -16.27 -10.26 -30.86
CA VAL A 175 -15.57 -10.28 -29.57
C VAL A 175 -16.45 -10.88 -28.46
N LEU A 176 -17.75 -10.55 -28.45
CA LEU A 176 -18.71 -11.07 -27.47
C LEU A 176 -18.96 -12.58 -27.61
N SER A 177 -19.04 -13.09 -28.85
CA SER A 177 -19.19 -14.53 -29.13
C SER A 177 -17.91 -15.33 -28.89
N GLY A 178 -16.75 -14.67 -28.82
CA GLY A 178 -15.44 -15.29 -28.70
C GLY A 178 -14.77 -15.65 -30.04
N ASP A 179 -15.41 -15.34 -31.17
CA ASP A 179 -14.87 -15.59 -32.51
C ASP A 179 -13.64 -14.70 -32.81
N ILE A 180 -13.59 -13.51 -32.20
CA ILE A 180 -12.47 -12.56 -32.30
C ILE A 180 -11.80 -12.40 -30.93
N PRO A 181 -10.55 -12.88 -30.75
CA PRO A 181 -9.81 -12.64 -29.51
C PRO A 181 -9.51 -11.15 -29.30
N SER A 182 -9.88 -10.60 -28.14
CA SER A 182 -9.75 -9.17 -27.84
C SER A 182 -8.32 -8.63 -27.90
N TYR A 183 -7.31 -9.45 -27.57
CA TYR A 183 -5.90 -9.06 -27.64
C TYR A 183 -5.36 -8.89 -29.07
N SER A 184 -6.11 -9.34 -30.09
CA SER A 184 -5.69 -9.27 -31.50
C SER A 184 -6.22 -8.04 -32.23
N LEU A 185 -7.07 -7.23 -31.59
CA LEU A 185 -7.79 -6.13 -32.21
C LEU A 185 -6.85 -5.09 -32.81
N GLU A 186 -5.79 -4.72 -32.10
CA GLU A 186 -4.79 -3.75 -32.59
C GLU A 186 -4.16 -4.22 -33.90
N SER A 187 -3.79 -5.49 -33.99
CA SER A 187 -3.19 -6.07 -35.19
C SER A 187 -4.17 -6.24 -36.36
N LYS A 188 -5.44 -6.54 -36.08
CA LYS A 188 -6.48 -6.78 -37.10
C LYS A 188 -7.05 -5.48 -37.67
N LEU A 189 -7.25 -4.49 -36.81
CA LEU A 189 -7.89 -3.22 -37.19
C LEU A 189 -6.87 -2.20 -37.69
N GLY A 190 -5.59 -2.33 -37.32
CA GLY A 190 -4.56 -1.35 -37.67
C GLY A 190 -4.71 0.01 -36.97
N ASP A 191 -5.67 0.13 -36.06
CA ASP A 191 -5.96 1.35 -35.29
C ASP A 191 -6.11 0.98 -33.81
N CYS A 192 -5.10 1.39 -33.02
CA CYS A 192 -5.03 1.08 -31.59
C CYS A 192 -6.12 1.78 -30.78
N LYS A 193 -6.52 2.99 -31.19
CA LYS A 193 -7.59 3.73 -30.52
C LYS A 193 -8.94 3.07 -30.78
N ARG A 194 -9.23 2.73 -32.04
CA ARG A 194 -10.44 1.99 -32.41
C ARG A 194 -10.52 0.64 -31.71
N ALA A 195 -9.39 -0.08 -31.61
CA ALA A 195 -9.32 -1.33 -30.85
C ALA A 195 -9.69 -1.14 -29.36
N ALA A 196 -9.20 -0.07 -28.71
CA ALA A 196 -9.57 0.27 -27.35
C ALA A 196 -11.06 0.61 -27.19
N VAL A 197 -11.66 1.34 -28.16
CA VAL A 197 -13.10 1.65 -28.19
C VAL A 197 -13.95 0.39 -28.26
N ILE A 198 -13.66 -0.48 -29.24
CA ILE A 198 -14.38 -1.75 -29.44
C ILE A 198 -14.27 -2.63 -28.20
N ARG A 199 -13.07 -2.74 -27.62
CA ARG A 199 -12.83 -3.52 -26.41
C ARG A 199 -13.60 -2.96 -25.21
N ARG A 200 -13.60 -1.65 -25.02
CA ARG A 200 -14.35 -0.97 -23.97
C ARG A 200 -15.84 -1.27 -24.11
N GLU A 201 -16.39 -1.15 -25.32
CA GLU A 201 -17.82 -1.40 -25.57
C GLU A 201 -18.19 -2.87 -25.35
N ALA A 202 -17.39 -3.80 -25.85
CA ALA A 202 -17.56 -5.22 -25.58
C ALA A 202 -17.53 -5.51 -24.06
N LEU A 203 -16.59 -4.90 -23.31
CA LEU A 203 -16.48 -5.07 -21.86
C LEU A 203 -17.72 -4.53 -21.12
N GLN A 204 -18.27 -3.38 -21.54
CA GLN A 204 -19.52 -2.84 -20.96
C GLN A 204 -20.68 -3.81 -21.16
N ARG A 205 -20.81 -4.40 -22.35
CA ARG A 205 -21.87 -5.37 -22.66
C ARG A 205 -21.70 -6.70 -21.93
N ILE A 206 -20.47 -7.21 -21.82
CA ILE A 206 -20.16 -8.44 -21.07
C ILE A 206 -20.50 -8.28 -19.59
N THR A 207 -20.12 -7.14 -19.00
CA THR A 207 -20.26 -6.91 -17.57
C THR A 207 -21.61 -6.33 -17.16
N GLY A 208 -22.36 -5.78 -18.12
CA GLY A 208 -23.58 -5.01 -17.87
C GLY A 208 -23.32 -3.72 -17.07
N ARG A 209 -22.07 -3.24 -17.00
CA ARG A 209 -21.67 -2.06 -16.23
C ARG A 209 -21.09 -0.98 -17.15
N SER A 210 -21.45 0.26 -16.88
CA SER A 210 -20.88 1.43 -17.57
C SER A 210 -19.42 1.66 -17.15
N LEU A 211 -18.59 2.05 -18.11
CA LEU A 211 -17.22 2.54 -17.89
C LEU A 211 -17.14 4.08 -17.99
N GLU A 212 -18.28 4.76 -17.90
CA GLU A 212 -18.34 6.22 -17.78
C GLU A 212 -17.42 6.73 -16.66
N GLY A 213 -16.72 7.83 -16.94
CA GLY A 213 -15.69 8.37 -16.05
C GLY A 213 -14.28 7.81 -16.26
N LEU A 214 -14.10 6.75 -17.06
CA LEU A 214 -12.79 6.35 -17.58
C LEU A 214 -12.54 7.04 -18.93
N PRO A 215 -11.60 8.00 -19.05
CA PRO A 215 -11.32 8.64 -20.32
C PRO A 215 -10.75 7.68 -21.39
N LEU A 216 -11.03 8.01 -22.65
CA LEU A 216 -10.50 7.31 -23.83
C LEU A 216 -9.86 8.28 -24.84
N GLU A 217 -10.35 9.51 -24.89
CA GLU A 217 -9.83 10.55 -25.78
C GLU A 217 -8.55 11.20 -25.25
N GLY A 218 -7.73 11.74 -26.16
CA GLY A 218 -6.52 12.49 -25.80
C GLY A 218 -5.32 11.66 -25.35
N PHE A 219 -5.31 10.35 -25.61
CA PHE A 219 -4.21 9.44 -25.30
C PHE A 219 -3.63 8.80 -26.56
N ASP A 220 -2.31 8.73 -26.64
CA ASP A 220 -1.58 8.07 -27.74
C ASP A 220 -1.47 6.56 -27.47
N TYR A 221 -2.44 5.79 -27.99
CA TYR A 221 -2.49 4.33 -27.85
C TYR A 221 -1.39 3.60 -28.64
N GLU A 222 -0.84 4.20 -29.69
CA GLU A 222 0.26 3.58 -30.44
C GLU A 222 1.53 3.52 -29.59
N SER A 223 1.77 4.54 -28.76
CA SER A 223 2.95 4.62 -27.90
C SER A 223 3.07 3.52 -26.83
N ILE A 224 1.96 2.87 -26.46
CA ILE A 224 1.91 1.81 -25.45
C ILE A 224 1.94 0.39 -26.04
N LEU A 225 1.63 0.24 -27.32
CA LEU A 225 1.48 -1.06 -27.97
C LEU A 225 2.78 -1.87 -27.89
N GLY A 226 2.69 -3.08 -27.35
CA GLY A 226 3.83 -3.99 -27.20
C GLY A 226 4.93 -3.50 -26.26
N GLN A 227 4.66 -2.44 -25.47
CA GLN A 227 5.65 -1.82 -24.59
C GLN A 227 5.17 -1.67 -23.15
N CYS A 228 3.96 -1.15 -22.92
CA CYS A 228 3.56 -0.68 -21.59
C CYS A 228 2.33 -1.37 -21.02
N CYS A 229 1.32 -1.62 -21.85
CA CYS A 229 0.05 -2.17 -21.41
C CYS A 229 -0.61 -2.91 -22.57
N GLU A 230 -1.12 -4.10 -22.28
CA GLU A 230 -1.91 -4.89 -23.21
C GLU A 230 -3.41 -4.61 -23.00
N MET A 231 -4.19 -4.76 -24.08
CA MET A 231 -5.65 -4.67 -24.05
C MET A 231 -6.22 -3.40 -23.37
N PRO A 232 -5.77 -2.18 -23.75
CA PRO A 232 -6.26 -0.95 -23.15
C PRO A 232 -7.77 -0.74 -23.38
N VAL A 233 -8.46 -0.18 -22.37
CA VAL A 233 -9.89 0.22 -22.43
C VAL A 233 -10.11 1.70 -22.08
N GLY A 234 -9.01 2.43 -21.87
CA GLY A 234 -8.98 3.80 -21.37
C GLY A 234 -7.69 4.06 -20.59
N TYR A 235 -7.64 5.15 -19.85
CA TYR A 235 -6.53 5.50 -18.96
C TYR A 235 -7.07 6.17 -17.68
N VAL A 236 -6.29 6.15 -16.61
CA VAL A 236 -6.65 6.80 -15.34
C VAL A 236 -5.91 8.14 -15.21
N GLN A 237 -6.62 9.21 -14.88
CA GLN A 237 -6.04 10.51 -14.59
C GLN A 237 -5.67 10.60 -13.10
N ILE A 238 -4.41 10.93 -12.80
CA ILE A 238 -3.90 11.11 -11.43
C ILE A 238 -3.46 12.58 -11.25
N PRO A 239 -3.92 13.30 -10.22
CA PRO A 239 -3.48 14.67 -9.96
C PRO A 239 -1.97 14.75 -9.75
N VAL A 240 -1.31 15.74 -10.37
CA VAL A 240 0.13 15.97 -10.23
C VAL A 240 0.38 17.33 -9.59
N GLY A 241 0.97 17.31 -8.39
CA GLY A 241 1.47 18.50 -7.70
C GLY A 241 2.99 18.66 -7.87
N VAL A 242 3.53 19.78 -7.39
CA VAL A 242 4.98 20.03 -7.37
C VAL A 242 5.41 20.44 -5.96
N ALA A 243 6.46 19.79 -5.45
CA ALA A 243 7.13 20.18 -4.21
C ALA A 243 8.52 20.76 -4.52
N GLY A 244 8.87 21.91 -3.94
CA GLY A 244 10.18 22.52 -4.11
C GLY A 244 10.24 24.04 -3.88
N PRO A 245 11.43 24.65 -4.06
CA PRO A 245 12.66 24.00 -4.50
C PRO A 245 13.28 23.12 -3.39
N LEU A 246 13.75 21.92 -3.77
CA LEU A 246 14.63 21.09 -2.97
C LEU A 246 16.08 21.43 -3.35
N LEU A 247 16.83 22.05 -2.44
CA LEU A 247 18.26 22.27 -2.60
C LEU A 247 19.03 21.01 -2.19
N LEU A 248 19.58 20.30 -3.18
CA LEU A 248 20.30 19.04 -3.01
C LEU A 248 21.61 19.11 -3.81
N ASP A 249 22.74 18.82 -3.16
CA ASP A 249 24.07 18.81 -3.80
C ASP A 249 24.39 20.11 -4.58
N GLY A 250 23.99 21.25 -4.02
CA GLY A 250 24.18 22.58 -4.62
C GLY A 250 23.26 22.90 -5.80
N LYS A 251 22.24 22.07 -6.07
CA LYS A 251 21.27 22.25 -7.17
C LYS A 251 19.85 22.31 -6.65
N GLU A 252 19.02 23.13 -7.30
CA GLU A 252 17.60 23.23 -6.97
C GLU A 252 16.76 22.32 -7.86
N TYR A 253 15.86 21.57 -7.23
CA TYR A 253 14.96 20.64 -7.89
C TYR A 253 13.49 20.98 -7.58
N SER A 254 12.65 20.99 -8.62
CA SER A 254 11.20 20.93 -8.49
C SER A 254 10.77 19.48 -8.69
N VAL A 255 10.18 18.88 -7.65
CA VAL A 255 9.82 17.46 -7.62
C VAL A 255 8.35 17.30 -8.01
N PRO A 256 8.03 16.80 -9.22
CA PRO A 256 6.66 16.47 -9.60
C PRO A 256 6.18 15.23 -8.83
N MET A 257 4.97 15.30 -8.27
CA MET A 257 4.38 14.27 -7.44
C MET A 257 2.96 13.94 -7.90
N ALA A 258 2.72 12.73 -8.41
CA ALA A 258 1.40 12.21 -8.76
C ALA A 258 0.74 11.53 -7.56
N THR A 259 -0.36 12.06 -7.03
CA THR A 259 -1.02 11.49 -5.86
C THR A 259 -2.49 11.89 -5.75
N THR A 260 -3.28 11.03 -5.12
CA THR A 260 -4.64 11.34 -4.64
C THR A 260 -4.68 11.53 -3.11
N GLU A 261 -3.56 11.35 -2.41
CA GLU A 261 -3.47 11.54 -0.97
C GLU A 261 -3.43 13.04 -0.62
N GLY A 262 -4.46 13.49 0.10
CA GLY A 262 -4.55 14.86 0.59
C GLY A 262 -3.35 15.23 1.48
N CYS A 263 -2.93 16.49 1.43
CA CYS A 263 -1.81 17.05 2.21
C CYS A 263 -0.41 16.49 1.90
N LEU A 264 -0.25 15.42 1.12
CA LEU A 264 1.07 14.81 0.87
C LEU A 264 2.03 15.80 0.21
N VAL A 265 1.66 16.38 -0.93
CA VAL A 265 2.50 17.35 -1.65
C VAL A 265 2.81 18.58 -0.78
N ALA A 266 1.81 19.08 -0.05
CA ALA A 266 1.98 20.23 0.85
C ALA A 266 2.96 19.93 1.99
N SER A 267 2.89 18.73 2.57
CA SER A 267 3.81 18.26 3.62
C SER A 267 5.24 18.13 3.09
N THR A 268 5.42 17.49 1.93
CA THR A 268 6.73 17.38 1.26
C THR A 268 7.30 18.76 0.95
N ASN A 269 6.49 19.67 0.44
CA ASN A 269 6.90 21.05 0.12
C ASN A 269 7.35 21.82 1.38
N ARG A 270 6.68 21.61 2.52
CA ARG A 270 7.10 22.15 3.82
C ARG A 270 8.45 21.58 4.27
N GLY A 271 8.71 20.31 4.02
CA GLY A 271 10.02 19.67 4.23
C GLY A 271 11.11 20.30 3.35
N CYS A 272 10.87 20.46 2.05
CA CYS A 272 11.78 21.14 1.12
C CYS A 272 12.11 22.55 1.61
N LYS A 273 11.11 23.31 2.08
CA LYS A 273 11.30 24.66 2.65
C LYS A 273 12.23 24.65 3.86
N ALA A 274 12.09 23.69 4.77
CA ALA A 274 12.94 23.58 5.95
C ALA A 274 14.39 23.26 5.60
N ILE A 275 14.60 22.33 4.65
CA ILE A 275 15.92 21.97 4.12
C ILE A 275 16.57 23.17 3.42
N TYR A 276 15.84 23.82 2.52
CA TYR A 276 16.32 24.97 1.76
C TYR A 276 16.77 26.12 2.67
N ALA A 277 15.91 26.49 3.65
CA ALA A 277 16.22 27.55 4.61
C ALA A 277 17.43 27.24 5.52
N SER A 278 17.84 25.98 5.59
CA SER A 278 18.96 25.52 6.41
C SER A 278 20.24 25.25 5.62
N GLY A 279 20.26 25.58 4.32
CA GLY A 279 21.46 25.45 3.48
C GLY A 279 21.48 24.24 2.54
N GLY A 280 20.38 23.48 2.46
CA GLY A 280 20.25 22.34 1.58
C GLY A 280 20.60 21.00 2.23
N ALA A 281 20.52 19.95 1.41
CA ALA A 281 20.90 18.59 1.76
C ALA A 281 22.08 18.10 0.89
N GLY A 282 22.85 17.16 1.41
CA GLY A 282 23.89 16.42 0.67
C GLY A 282 23.46 14.97 0.46
N SER A 283 23.79 14.39 -0.69
CA SER A 283 23.54 12.97 -0.96
C SER A 283 24.72 12.23 -1.59
N VAL A 284 24.79 10.94 -1.33
CA VAL A 284 25.83 10.06 -1.88
C VAL A 284 25.21 8.74 -2.35
N LEU A 285 25.58 8.33 -3.56
CA LEU A 285 25.28 7.00 -4.10
C LEU A 285 26.34 6.01 -3.63
N LEU A 286 25.94 5.05 -2.80
CA LEU A 286 26.82 4.06 -2.19
C LEU A 286 27.00 2.81 -3.07
N ARG A 287 25.92 2.39 -3.76
CA ARG A 287 25.91 1.21 -4.64
C ARG A 287 24.95 1.45 -5.80
N ASP A 288 25.30 0.93 -6.98
CA ASP A 288 24.43 0.89 -8.16
C ASP A 288 24.57 -0.49 -8.84
N GLY A 289 23.59 -1.35 -8.62
CA GLY A 289 23.60 -2.72 -9.13
C GLY A 289 22.21 -3.35 -9.10
N MET A 290 21.64 -3.59 -10.27
CA MET A 290 20.40 -4.37 -10.40
C MET A 290 20.71 -5.86 -10.27
N THR A 291 19.74 -6.64 -9.78
CA THR A 291 19.97 -8.05 -9.44
C THR A 291 18.94 -9.00 -10.04
N ARG A 292 19.42 -10.15 -10.51
CA ARG A 292 18.60 -11.32 -10.85
C ARG A 292 19.19 -12.55 -10.17
N ALA A 293 18.32 -13.43 -9.68
CA ALA A 293 18.77 -14.63 -8.99
C ALA A 293 18.07 -15.88 -9.52
N PRO A 294 18.65 -16.62 -10.47
CA PRO A 294 18.15 -17.93 -10.86
C PRO A 294 18.29 -18.95 -9.74
N VAL A 295 17.47 -19.98 -9.83
CA VAL A 295 17.56 -21.19 -9.02
C VAL A 295 17.78 -22.38 -9.93
N VAL A 296 18.80 -23.17 -9.61
CA VAL A 296 19.14 -24.42 -10.30
C VAL A 296 19.18 -25.57 -9.31
N ARG A 297 19.05 -26.79 -9.80
CA ARG A 297 19.02 -28.01 -9.00
C ARG A 297 19.94 -29.07 -9.58
N PHE A 298 20.56 -29.84 -8.70
CA PHE A 298 21.39 -30.99 -9.02
C PHE A 298 20.87 -32.27 -8.38
N GLY A 299 21.47 -33.42 -8.73
CA GLY A 299 21.17 -34.70 -8.09
C GLY A 299 21.56 -34.74 -6.60
N THR A 300 22.60 -34.01 -6.20
CA THR A 300 23.11 -33.99 -4.81
C THR A 300 23.54 -32.59 -4.37
N ALA A 301 23.57 -32.36 -3.05
CA ALA A 301 24.10 -31.12 -2.46
C ALA A 301 25.59 -30.91 -2.77
N LYS A 302 26.38 -31.99 -2.81
CA LYS A 302 27.80 -31.93 -3.18
C LYS A 302 27.97 -31.37 -4.59
N ARG A 303 27.17 -31.84 -5.54
CA ARG A 303 27.22 -31.38 -6.93
C ARG A 303 26.79 -29.92 -7.07
N ALA A 304 25.78 -29.48 -6.32
CA ALA A 304 25.43 -28.06 -6.24
C ALA A 304 26.57 -27.19 -5.65
N ALA A 305 27.32 -27.73 -4.69
CA ALA A 305 28.50 -27.06 -4.12
C ALA A 305 29.66 -26.95 -5.12
N GLU A 306 29.86 -27.95 -5.98
CA GLU A 306 30.86 -27.88 -7.06
C GLU A 306 30.59 -26.69 -7.99
N LEU A 307 29.35 -26.46 -8.42
CA LEU A 307 29.01 -25.26 -9.21
C LEU A 307 29.20 -23.97 -8.41
N LYS A 308 28.81 -23.93 -7.13
CA LYS A 308 29.04 -22.75 -6.27
C LYS A 308 30.53 -22.40 -6.20
N PHE A 309 31.39 -23.37 -5.94
CA PHE A 309 32.83 -23.14 -5.85
C PHE A 309 33.44 -22.73 -7.19
N PHE A 310 32.95 -23.30 -8.30
CA PHE A 310 33.34 -22.85 -9.63
C PHE A 310 33.01 -21.36 -9.87
N ILE A 311 31.81 -20.92 -9.48
CA ILE A 311 31.36 -19.53 -9.67
C ILE A 311 32.12 -18.55 -8.77
N GLU A 312 32.43 -18.96 -7.54
CA GLU A 312 33.11 -18.12 -6.56
C GLU A 312 34.64 -18.12 -6.69
N ASP A 313 35.20 -18.95 -7.56
CA ASP A 313 36.62 -18.90 -7.91
C ASP A 313 36.92 -17.63 -8.72
N PRO A 314 37.78 -16.72 -8.22
CA PRO A 314 38.16 -15.51 -8.93
C PRO A 314 38.72 -15.75 -10.34
N ALA A 315 39.34 -16.91 -10.58
CA ALA A 315 39.88 -17.26 -11.90
C ALA A 315 38.78 -17.41 -12.98
N ASN A 316 37.55 -17.71 -12.58
CA ASN A 316 36.43 -17.91 -13.50
C ASN A 316 35.60 -16.63 -13.71
N PHE A 317 35.72 -15.63 -12.82
CA PHE A 317 34.87 -14.44 -12.86
C PHE A 317 34.99 -13.67 -14.18
N ASP A 318 36.19 -13.53 -14.74
CA ASP A 318 36.41 -12.83 -16.01
C ASP A 318 35.67 -13.52 -17.16
N THR A 319 35.72 -14.84 -17.24
CA THR A 319 34.99 -15.63 -18.23
C THR A 319 33.48 -15.45 -18.06
N LEU A 320 32.97 -15.55 -16.83
CA LEU A 320 31.54 -15.36 -16.54
C LEU A 320 31.08 -13.94 -16.87
N SER A 321 31.91 -12.94 -16.58
CA SER A 321 31.67 -11.54 -16.92
C SER A 321 31.60 -11.35 -18.43
N VAL A 322 32.53 -11.92 -19.20
CA VAL A 322 32.49 -11.88 -20.68
C VAL A 322 31.20 -12.52 -21.20
N VAL A 323 30.82 -13.70 -20.72
CA VAL A 323 29.60 -14.40 -21.15
C VAL A 323 28.35 -13.58 -20.82
N PHE A 324 28.25 -13.07 -19.60
CA PHE A 324 27.13 -12.24 -19.16
C PHE A 324 27.01 -10.96 -19.99
N ASN A 325 28.13 -10.25 -20.19
CA ASN A 325 28.17 -8.93 -20.81
C ASN A 325 27.93 -8.99 -22.34
N ARG A 326 27.94 -10.16 -22.98
CA ARG A 326 27.62 -10.31 -24.42
C ARG A 326 26.21 -9.84 -24.77
N SER A 327 25.27 -9.88 -23.82
CA SER A 327 23.87 -9.52 -24.07
C SER A 327 23.62 -8.00 -24.13
N SER A 328 24.56 -7.17 -23.65
CA SER A 328 24.37 -5.72 -23.56
C SER A 328 25.67 -4.94 -23.47
N ARG A 329 25.72 -3.78 -24.14
CA ARG A 329 26.82 -2.81 -23.99
C ARG A 329 26.85 -2.12 -22.61
N PHE A 330 25.69 -2.02 -21.95
CA PHE A 330 25.52 -1.34 -20.66
C PHE A 330 25.59 -2.30 -19.47
N GLY A 331 25.15 -3.55 -19.67
CA GLY A 331 25.16 -4.59 -18.67
C GLY A 331 26.59 -5.00 -18.34
N LYS A 332 27.05 -4.68 -17.12
CA LYS A 332 28.36 -5.14 -16.62
C LYS A 332 28.17 -5.93 -15.34
N LEU A 333 28.51 -7.21 -15.39
CA LEU A 333 28.53 -8.08 -14.21
C LEU A 333 29.49 -7.51 -13.16
N GLN A 334 28.99 -7.31 -11.95
CA GLN A 334 29.74 -6.81 -10.80
C GLN A 334 30.07 -7.92 -9.80
N ASN A 335 29.11 -8.80 -9.52
CA ASN A 335 29.27 -9.87 -8.53
C ASN A 335 28.23 -10.99 -8.75
N ILE A 336 28.53 -12.20 -8.29
CA ILE A 336 27.57 -13.31 -8.19
C ILE A 336 27.64 -13.88 -6.78
N LYS A 337 26.59 -13.70 -5.99
CA LYS A 337 26.49 -14.27 -4.63
C LYS A 337 25.72 -15.58 -4.64
N CYS A 338 26.38 -16.68 -4.29
CA CYS A 338 25.78 -18.02 -4.33
C CYS A 338 25.34 -18.52 -2.94
N THR A 339 24.10 -19.01 -2.83
CA THR A 339 23.54 -19.61 -1.61
C THR A 339 22.94 -20.99 -1.92
N ILE A 340 23.26 -22.00 -1.12
CA ILE A 340 22.78 -23.38 -1.30
C ILE A 340 21.68 -23.71 -0.29
N ALA A 341 20.65 -24.41 -0.76
CA ALA A 341 19.65 -25.05 0.07
C ALA A 341 19.47 -26.52 -0.35
N GLY A 342 20.15 -27.44 0.34
CA GLY A 342 20.21 -28.85 -0.04
C GLY A 342 20.83 -29.03 -1.43
N LYS A 343 20.06 -29.56 -2.37
CA LYS A 343 20.50 -29.78 -3.77
C LYS A 343 20.18 -28.62 -4.72
N ASN A 344 19.62 -27.52 -4.19
CA ASN A 344 19.31 -26.31 -4.96
C ASN A 344 20.38 -25.24 -4.74
N LEU A 345 20.73 -24.51 -5.79
CA LEU A 345 21.66 -23.39 -5.77
C LEU A 345 20.95 -22.13 -6.25
N TYR A 346 21.03 -21.06 -5.45
CA TYR A 346 20.52 -19.72 -5.76
C TYR A 346 21.71 -18.81 -6.05
N MET A 347 21.74 -18.21 -7.23
CA MET A 347 22.90 -17.43 -7.70
C MET A 347 22.46 -15.99 -7.90
N ARG A 348 22.77 -15.08 -6.99
CA ARG A 348 22.35 -13.67 -7.09
C ARG A 348 23.38 -12.86 -7.88
N PHE A 349 23.11 -12.66 -9.16
CA PHE A 349 23.88 -11.81 -10.05
C PHE A 349 23.60 -10.35 -9.73
N SER A 350 24.64 -9.54 -9.63
CA SER A 350 24.59 -8.08 -9.49
C SER A 350 25.31 -7.45 -10.68
N CYS A 351 24.69 -6.44 -11.28
CA CYS A 351 25.12 -5.89 -12.55
C CYS A 351 24.76 -4.40 -12.66
N SER A 352 25.66 -3.59 -13.23
CA SER A 352 25.35 -2.21 -13.61
C SER A 352 24.54 -2.18 -14.90
N THR A 353 23.57 -1.27 -15.00
CA THR A 353 22.61 -1.23 -16.13
C THR A 353 22.59 0.11 -16.86
N GLY A 354 23.58 0.97 -16.61
CA GLY A 354 23.57 2.36 -17.07
C GLY A 354 22.39 3.13 -16.47
N ASP A 355 21.69 3.90 -17.29
CA ASP A 355 20.52 4.68 -16.86
C ASP A 355 19.21 3.86 -16.83
N ALA A 356 19.23 2.63 -17.36
CA ALA A 356 18.07 1.75 -17.33
C ALA A 356 17.88 1.13 -15.95
N MET A 357 16.63 0.87 -15.56
CA MET A 357 16.35 0.00 -14.41
C MET A 357 16.90 -1.41 -14.65
N GLY A 358 16.85 -1.89 -15.90
CA GLY A 358 17.72 -2.97 -16.41
C GLY A 358 17.24 -4.39 -16.11
N MET A 359 15.97 -4.59 -15.76
CA MET A 359 15.49 -5.91 -15.37
C MET A 359 15.47 -6.97 -16.47
N ASN A 360 15.18 -6.63 -17.74
CA ASN A 360 15.29 -7.59 -18.83
C ASN A 360 16.74 -7.73 -19.28
N MET A 361 17.50 -6.64 -19.26
CA MET A 361 18.94 -6.66 -19.53
C MET A 361 19.67 -7.67 -18.62
N VAL A 362 19.45 -7.60 -17.30
CA VAL A 362 20.08 -8.52 -16.34
C VAL A 362 19.57 -9.95 -16.55
N SER A 363 18.27 -10.15 -16.80
CA SER A 363 17.73 -11.49 -17.09
C SER A 363 18.38 -12.12 -18.32
N LYS A 364 18.57 -11.38 -19.42
CA LYS A 364 19.25 -11.89 -20.62
C LYS A 364 20.71 -12.25 -20.34
N GLY A 365 21.44 -11.41 -19.58
CA GLY A 365 22.81 -11.72 -19.16
C GLY A 365 22.89 -12.99 -18.31
N VAL A 366 21.97 -13.18 -17.38
CA VAL A 366 21.87 -14.42 -16.58
C VAL A 366 21.60 -15.63 -17.46
N GLN A 367 20.67 -15.54 -18.42
CA GLN A 367 20.35 -16.66 -19.31
C GLN A 367 21.59 -17.14 -20.06
N ASN A 368 22.38 -16.22 -20.62
CA ASN A 368 23.63 -16.57 -21.30
C ASN A 368 24.61 -17.35 -20.40
N VAL A 369 24.71 -16.95 -19.13
CA VAL A 369 25.58 -17.63 -18.17
C VAL A 369 25.04 -19.02 -17.81
N LEU A 370 23.72 -19.16 -17.67
CA LEU A 370 23.10 -20.47 -17.45
C LEU A 370 23.31 -21.40 -18.65
N ASP A 371 23.17 -20.89 -19.87
CA ASP A 371 23.40 -21.66 -21.11
C ASP A 371 24.88 -22.08 -21.22
N TYR A 372 25.80 -21.22 -20.79
CA TYR A 372 27.22 -21.56 -20.70
C TYR A 372 27.47 -22.70 -19.71
N PHE A 373 26.88 -22.64 -18.51
CA PHE A 373 27.02 -23.69 -17.50
C PHE A 373 26.51 -25.06 -17.95
N GLN A 374 25.50 -25.13 -18.82
CA GLN A 374 24.98 -26.40 -19.34
C GLN A 374 26.04 -27.22 -20.10
N THR A 375 27.14 -26.61 -20.54
CA THR A 375 28.23 -27.32 -21.21
C THR A 375 29.02 -28.19 -20.22
N ASP A 376 29.42 -27.64 -19.07
CA ASP A 376 30.26 -28.31 -18.07
C ASP A 376 29.43 -28.97 -16.94
N PHE A 377 28.18 -28.55 -16.79
CA PHE A 377 27.22 -29.05 -15.82
C PHE A 377 25.93 -29.51 -16.52
N PRO A 378 25.98 -30.52 -17.42
CA PRO A 378 24.82 -30.99 -18.17
C PRO A 378 23.75 -31.64 -17.27
N ASP A 379 24.10 -31.97 -16.03
CA ASP A 379 23.20 -32.48 -15.00
C ASP A 379 22.46 -31.37 -14.22
N MET A 380 22.67 -30.10 -14.59
CA MET A 380 22.03 -28.94 -13.98
C MET A 380 20.60 -28.74 -14.51
N GLU A 381 19.62 -28.88 -13.61
CA GLU A 381 18.22 -28.55 -13.89
C GLU A 381 17.96 -27.06 -13.59
N ILE A 382 17.64 -26.26 -14.61
CA ILE A 382 17.24 -24.85 -14.43
C ILE A 382 15.77 -24.81 -13.97
N ILE A 383 15.54 -24.54 -12.68
CA ILE A 383 14.19 -24.47 -12.11
C ILE A 383 13.50 -23.16 -12.47
N GLY A 384 14.27 -22.07 -12.54
CA GLY A 384 13.75 -20.80 -13.00
C GLY A 384 14.78 -19.68 -12.96
N ILE A 385 14.62 -18.71 -13.86
CA ILE A 385 15.50 -17.54 -13.96
C ILE A 385 15.35 -16.58 -12.76
N SER A 386 14.26 -16.70 -12.01
CA SER A 386 13.96 -15.93 -10.81
C SER A 386 13.51 -16.83 -9.67
N GLY A 387 14.46 -17.27 -8.84
CA GLY A 387 14.24 -18.06 -7.63
C GLY A 387 13.88 -17.24 -6.40
N ASN A 388 13.30 -16.04 -6.57
CA ASN A 388 12.95 -15.09 -5.51
C ASN A 388 14.11 -14.61 -4.61
N PHE A 389 15.36 -15.00 -4.88
CA PHE A 389 16.55 -14.53 -4.16
C PHE A 389 17.14 -13.21 -4.69
N CYS A 390 16.46 -12.57 -5.66
CA CYS A 390 16.89 -11.27 -6.19
C CYS A 390 16.83 -10.14 -5.13
N SER A 391 15.76 -9.87 -4.38
CA SER A 391 14.35 -10.27 -4.52
C SER A 391 13.58 -9.13 -5.20
N ASP A 392 12.78 -9.42 -6.22
CA ASP A 392 12.04 -8.41 -6.97
C ASP A 392 10.58 -8.36 -6.55
N LYS A 393 10.09 -7.17 -6.17
CA LYS A 393 8.69 -6.90 -5.77
C LYS A 393 8.21 -7.68 -4.52
N LYS A 394 9.14 -8.13 -3.67
CA LYS A 394 8.83 -8.75 -2.36
C LYS A 394 9.73 -8.13 -1.29
N PRO A 395 9.21 -7.89 -0.07
CA PRO A 395 10.06 -7.50 1.06
C PRO A 395 11.04 -8.63 1.37
N ALA A 396 12.33 -8.32 1.42
CA ALA A 396 13.37 -9.32 1.65
C ALA A 396 14.59 -8.71 2.34
N ALA A 397 15.06 -9.37 3.40
CA ALA A 397 16.25 -8.95 4.14
C ALA A 397 17.51 -8.89 3.26
N VAL A 398 17.61 -9.73 2.23
CA VAL A 398 18.74 -9.68 1.29
C VAL A 398 18.82 -8.34 0.55
N ASN A 399 17.69 -7.72 0.21
CA ASN A 399 17.70 -6.39 -0.42
C ASN A 399 18.13 -5.32 0.57
N TRP A 400 17.67 -5.40 1.83
CA TRP A 400 18.03 -4.47 2.89
C TRP A 400 19.53 -4.52 3.23
N ILE A 401 20.10 -5.72 3.32
CA ILE A 401 21.49 -5.93 3.75
C ILE A 401 22.47 -5.71 2.60
N GLU A 402 22.18 -6.27 1.42
CA GLU A 402 23.12 -6.27 0.29
C GLU A 402 22.89 -5.09 -0.67
N GLY A 403 21.73 -4.43 -0.58
CA GLY A 403 21.28 -3.46 -1.56
C GLY A 403 20.70 -4.13 -2.82
N ARG A 404 19.92 -3.35 -3.57
CA ARG A 404 19.40 -3.68 -4.90
C ARG A 404 19.05 -2.38 -5.64
N GLY A 405 19.48 -2.25 -6.89
CA GLY A 405 19.34 -0.99 -7.62
C GLY A 405 20.30 0.03 -7.03
N LYS A 406 19.77 1.16 -6.54
CA LYS A 406 20.56 2.28 -6.03
C LYS A 406 20.48 2.33 -4.50
N SER A 407 21.62 2.21 -3.82
CA SER A 407 21.72 2.46 -2.39
C SER A 407 22.19 3.90 -2.16
N VAL A 408 21.35 4.72 -1.54
CA VAL A 408 21.57 6.16 -1.39
C VAL A 408 21.51 6.55 0.09
N VAL A 409 22.34 7.49 0.50
CA VAL A 409 22.23 8.19 1.78
C VAL A 409 22.07 9.69 1.53
N CYS A 410 21.25 10.35 2.32
CA CYS A 410 21.00 11.79 2.26
C CYS A 410 20.99 12.38 3.68
N GLU A 411 21.60 13.54 3.86
CA GLU A 411 21.66 14.24 5.14
C GLU A 411 21.41 15.74 5.00
N ALA A 412 20.90 16.36 6.06
CA ALA A 412 20.70 17.81 6.17
C ALA A 412 20.77 18.24 7.64
N ILE A 413 21.28 19.44 7.90
CA ILE A 413 21.23 20.07 9.23
C ILE A 413 20.12 21.11 9.20
N ILE A 414 19.08 20.95 10.03
CA ILE A 414 17.97 21.91 10.11
C ILE A 414 18.19 22.84 11.30
N LYS A 415 18.23 24.15 11.05
CA LYS A 415 18.44 25.17 12.10
C LYS A 415 17.28 25.16 13.09
N GLU A 416 17.56 25.35 14.38
CA GLU A 416 16.53 25.33 15.44
C GLU A 416 15.38 26.30 15.15
N GLU A 417 15.69 27.52 14.72
CA GLU A 417 14.67 28.51 14.37
C GLU A 417 13.76 28.05 13.22
N VAL A 418 14.28 27.24 12.27
CA VAL A 418 13.51 26.68 11.16
C VAL A 418 12.63 25.55 11.66
N VAL A 419 13.12 24.71 12.58
CA VAL A 419 12.31 23.67 13.23
C VAL A 419 11.10 24.30 13.93
N GLN A 420 11.30 25.37 14.70
CA GLN A 420 10.21 26.07 15.39
C GLN A 420 9.29 26.81 14.41
N LYS A 421 9.83 27.62 13.50
CA LYS A 421 9.03 28.48 12.59
C LYS A 421 8.35 27.67 11.48
N VAL A 422 9.04 26.72 10.87
CA VAL A 422 8.54 25.95 9.72
C VAL A 422 7.93 24.64 10.17
N LEU A 423 8.62 23.82 10.97
CA LEU A 423 8.14 22.50 11.40
C LEU A 423 7.19 22.54 12.61
N LYS A 424 7.07 23.71 13.27
CA LYS A 424 6.14 23.96 14.38
C LYS A 424 6.33 22.97 15.53
N THR A 425 7.59 22.65 15.83
CA THR A 425 8.00 21.75 16.91
C THR A 425 9.39 22.16 17.44
N ASN A 426 9.99 21.35 18.31
CA ASN A 426 11.37 21.52 18.78
C ASN A 426 12.22 20.27 18.45
N VAL A 427 13.54 20.41 18.56
CA VAL A 427 14.51 19.37 18.19
C VAL A 427 14.39 18.13 19.08
N ALA A 428 14.28 18.31 20.40
CA ALA A 428 14.21 17.21 21.35
C ALA A 428 12.99 16.29 21.09
N THR A 429 11.83 16.89 20.85
CA THR A 429 10.60 16.15 20.51
C THR A 429 10.73 15.39 19.18
N LEU A 430 11.38 15.95 18.16
CA LEU A 430 11.61 15.25 16.89
C LEU A 430 12.54 14.03 17.06
N VAL A 431 13.63 14.18 17.83
CA VAL A 431 14.57 13.11 18.10
C VAL A 431 13.88 12.00 18.90
N GLU A 432 13.16 12.36 19.97
CA GLU A 432 12.40 11.41 20.77
C GLU A 432 11.36 10.66 19.93
N LEU A 433 10.58 11.37 19.11
CA LEU A 433 9.61 10.76 18.20
C LEU A 433 10.28 9.79 17.22
N ASN A 434 11.44 10.13 16.67
CA ASN A 434 12.17 9.23 15.78
C ASN A 434 12.61 7.95 16.52
N MET A 435 13.16 8.08 17.73
CA MET A 435 13.61 6.94 18.54
C MET A 435 12.44 6.02 18.94
N LEU A 436 11.32 6.59 19.37
CA LEU A 436 10.15 5.82 19.80
C LEU A 436 9.38 5.23 18.62
N LYS A 437 9.20 5.98 17.53
CA LYS A 437 8.36 5.57 16.39
C LYS A 437 9.14 4.77 15.35
N ASN A 438 10.19 5.36 14.77
CA ASN A 438 10.89 4.77 13.62
C ASN A 438 11.85 3.66 14.03
N LEU A 439 12.40 3.70 15.25
CA LEU A 439 13.28 2.64 15.74
C LEU A 439 12.52 1.63 16.60
N THR A 440 12.11 2.04 17.81
CA THR A 440 11.49 1.13 18.78
C THR A 440 10.17 0.57 18.26
N GLY A 441 9.28 1.43 17.75
CA GLY A 441 7.99 1.03 17.18
C GLY A 441 8.15 0.04 16.02
N SER A 442 9.01 0.35 15.04
CA SER A 442 9.30 -0.56 13.93
C SER A 442 9.92 -1.88 14.38
N ALA A 443 10.80 -1.86 15.40
CA ALA A 443 11.37 -3.07 15.99
C ALA A 443 10.30 -3.94 16.68
N MET A 444 9.39 -3.32 17.44
CA MET A 444 8.27 -4.02 18.08
C MET A 444 7.30 -4.62 17.05
N ALA A 445 7.15 -3.98 15.89
CA ALA A 445 6.34 -4.48 14.78
C ALA A 445 7.04 -5.59 13.96
N GLY A 446 8.31 -5.88 14.22
CA GLY A 446 9.09 -6.83 13.41
C GLY A 446 9.34 -6.35 11.98
N ALA A 447 9.38 -5.03 11.76
CA ALA A 447 9.59 -4.46 10.43
C ALA A 447 10.99 -4.78 9.89
N LEU A 448 11.07 -5.17 8.61
CA LEU A 448 12.31 -5.37 7.87
C LEU A 448 12.53 -4.20 6.91
N GLY A 449 13.55 -3.37 7.14
CA GLY A 449 13.83 -2.16 6.34
C GLY A 449 12.91 -0.95 6.62
N GLY A 450 11.70 -1.18 7.15
CA GLY A 450 10.71 -0.14 7.46
C GLY A 450 11.01 0.73 8.70
N PHE A 451 12.25 1.19 8.89
CA PHE A 451 12.65 2.08 9.99
C PHE A 451 12.49 3.55 9.61
N ASN A 452 11.32 3.91 9.09
CA ASN A 452 11.01 5.25 8.58
C ASN A 452 9.54 5.63 8.87
N ALA A 453 9.14 6.85 8.51
CA ALA A 453 7.78 7.32 8.74
C ALA A 453 6.82 6.96 7.61
N HIS A 454 7.16 7.34 6.39
CA HIS A 454 6.31 7.24 5.20
C HIS A 454 7.13 7.39 3.91
N ALA A 455 8.31 6.75 3.86
CA ALA A 455 9.18 6.82 2.68
C ALA A 455 8.45 6.31 1.42
N SER A 456 7.62 5.27 1.58
CA SER A 456 6.78 4.70 0.52
C SER A 456 5.86 5.73 -0.14
N ASN A 457 5.25 6.66 0.60
CA ASN A 457 4.40 7.71 0.00
C ASN A 457 5.20 8.60 -0.96
N ILE A 458 6.44 8.96 -0.58
CA ILE A 458 7.31 9.81 -1.41
C ILE A 458 7.80 9.04 -2.63
N VAL A 459 8.25 7.79 -2.46
CA VAL A 459 8.71 6.93 -3.57
C VAL A 459 7.57 6.66 -4.55
N HIS A 460 6.36 6.38 -4.07
CA HIS A 460 5.21 6.09 -4.90
C HIS A 460 4.80 7.28 -5.78
N CYS A 461 4.77 8.48 -5.18
CA CYS A 461 4.22 9.64 -5.85
C CYS A 461 5.25 10.39 -6.71
N SER A 462 6.55 10.26 -6.44
CA SER A 462 7.58 10.99 -7.18
C SER A 462 7.64 10.53 -8.63
N LEU A 463 7.34 11.44 -9.56
CA LEU A 463 7.48 11.19 -10.99
C LEU A 463 8.95 11.37 -11.38
N HIS A 464 9.65 10.28 -11.63
CA HIS A 464 10.95 10.35 -12.27
C HIS A 464 10.78 10.81 -13.71
N ARG A 465 11.53 11.84 -14.11
CA ARG A 465 11.48 12.42 -15.45
C ARG A 465 11.82 11.35 -16.49
N HIS A 466 10.80 10.74 -17.09
CA HIS A 466 10.95 9.96 -18.30
C HIS A 466 11.33 10.93 -19.41
N ARG A 467 12.60 10.95 -19.81
CA ARG A 467 12.94 11.50 -21.13
C ARG A 467 12.20 10.65 -22.15
N ALA A 468 11.24 11.26 -22.85
CA ALA A 468 10.67 10.70 -24.07
C ALA A 468 11.85 10.26 -24.97
N GLY A 469 12.00 8.95 -25.14
CA GLY A 469 13.09 8.35 -25.93
C GLY A 469 14.03 7.39 -25.20
N SER A 470 13.96 7.22 -23.87
CA SER A 470 14.83 6.25 -23.17
C SER A 470 14.05 5.07 -22.59
N CYS A 471 14.28 3.90 -23.18
CA CYS A 471 14.07 2.54 -22.67
C CYS A 471 12.69 2.16 -22.06
N SER A 472 12.05 1.16 -22.67
CA SER A 472 10.83 0.49 -22.17
C SER A 472 10.94 -0.05 -20.74
N GLU A 473 12.15 -0.24 -20.21
CA GLU A 473 12.41 -0.82 -18.89
C GLU A 473 12.24 0.14 -17.71
N CYS A 474 12.16 1.46 -17.93
CA CYS A 474 12.00 2.42 -16.82
C CYS A 474 10.53 2.72 -16.48
N ARG A 475 9.55 2.17 -17.21
CA ARG A 475 8.15 2.62 -17.20
C ARG A 475 7.24 1.96 -16.16
N GLU A 476 7.78 1.23 -15.19
CA GLU A 476 6.99 0.77 -14.06
C GLU A 476 6.75 1.95 -13.11
N LEU A 477 5.51 2.46 -13.07
CA LEU A 477 5.05 3.24 -11.92
C LEU A 477 5.36 2.41 -10.65
N PRO A 478 5.94 3.01 -9.61
CA PRO A 478 6.26 2.35 -8.35
C PRO A 478 4.98 1.99 -7.56
N LEU A 479 4.05 1.24 -8.15
CA LEU A 479 2.85 0.70 -7.48
C LEU A 479 3.20 -0.47 -6.52
N HIS A 480 4.44 -0.98 -6.56
CA HIS A 480 4.88 -2.16 -5.79
C HIS A 480 6.06 -1.90 -4.85
N TYR A 481 6.27 -0.67 -4.39
CA TYR A 481 7.17 -0.45 -3.25
C TYR A 481 6.43 -0.78 -1.97
N HIS A 482 6.50 -2.05 -1.56
CA HIS A 482 6.17 -2.45 -0.20
C HIS A 482 7.18 -1.83 0.77
N ASP A 483 6.71 -1.36 1.93
CA ASP A 483 7.45 -0.62 2.98
C ASP A 483 8.79 -1.24 3.43
N GLY A 484 9.12 -2.47 3.03
CA GLY A 484 10.37 -3.15 3.35
C GLY A 484 11.50 -3.04 2.32
N SER A 485 11.37 -2.23 1.26
CA SER A 485 12.43 -2.04 0.24
C SER A 485 12.92 -0.60 0.07
N CYS A 486 12.43 0.35 0.87
CA CYS A 486 12.88 1.73 0.88
C CYS A 486 13.95 1.96 1.95
#